data_AF-A0A8F2AZR2-F1
#
_entry.id   AF-A0A8F2AZR2-F1
#
_cell.length_a   1.000
_cell.length_b   1.000
_cell.length_c   1.000
_cell.angle_alpha   90.00
_cell.angle_beta   90.00
_cell.angle_gamma   90.00
#
_symmetry.space_group_name_H-M   'P 1'
#
loop_
_entity.id
_entity.type
_entity.pdbx_description
1 polymer ?
#
loop_
_entity_poly.entity_id
_entity_poly.type
_entity_poly.pdbx_seq_one_letter_code
_entity_poly.pdbx_strand_id
1 'polypeptide(L)'
;MRDFLLLKFLPISISVFLLVVFLDQNQREVPVKVFFGNPFHFNLTLIIIFSAALGAAITILSFWMIKRMQDKLKKRKETEI
;
A
#
# COMPACT_ATOMS: atom_id res chain seq x y z
N MET A 1 -3.82 18.63 26.48
CA MET A 1 -2.48 18.94 25.92
C MET A 1 -1.71 17.69 25.52
N ARG A 2 -1.58 16.68 26.40
CA ARG A 2 -0.89 15.41 26.13
C ARG A 2 -1.43 14.67 24.89
N ASP A 3 -2.75 14.60 24.75
CA ASP A 3 -3.38 13.87 23.63
C ASP A 3 -3.22 14.60 22.30
N PHE A 4 -3.18 15.93 22.29
CA PHE A 4 -2.97 16.73 21.08
C PHE A 4 -1.52 16.63 20.58
N LEU A 5 -0.55 16.58 21.50
CA LEU A 5 0.86 16.33 21.18
C LEU A 5 1.04 14.90 20.66
N LEU A 6 0.47 13.88 21.31
CA LEU A 6 0.57 12.51 20.79
C LEU A 6 -0.11 12.38 19.43
N LEU A 7 -1.31 12.93 19.21
CA LEU A 7 -2.03 12.75 17.96
C LEU A 7 -1.35 13.41 16.76
N LYS A 8 -0.61 14.51 16.96
CA LYS A 8 0.06 15.24 15.87
C LYS A 8 1.56 14.96 15.78
N PHE A 9 2.25 14.85 16.90
CA PHE A 9 3.70 14.69 16.94
C PHE A 9 4.12 13.23 16.71
N LEU A 10 3.31 12.26 17.16
CA LEU A 10 3.57 10.84 16.92
C LEU A 10 3.59 10.51 15.42
N PRO A 11 2.56 10.83 14.60
CA PRO A 11 2.61 10.51 13.17
C PRO A 11 3.75 11.24 12.45
N ILE A 12 4.04 12.51 12.80
CA ILE A 12 5.16 13.25 12.22
C ILE A 12 6.49 12.57 12.55
N SER A 13 6.72 12.19 13.82
CA SER A 13 7.94 11.51 14.24
C SER A 13 8.12 10.15 13.57
N ILE A 14 7.03 9.39 13.40
CA ILE A 14 7.02 8.11 12.69
C ILE A 14 7.33 8.34 11.20
N SER A 15 6.71 9.33 10.57
CA SER A 15 6.99 9.67 9.17
C SER A 15 8.43 10.08 8.94
N VAL A 16 9.01 10.92 9.82
CA VAL A 16 10.42 11.32 9.74
C VAL A 16 11.34 10.11 9.96
N PHE A 17 11.05 9.27 10.95
CA PHE A 17 11.81 8.05 11.21
C PHE A 17 11.79 7.11 10.00
N LEU A 18 10.61 6.87 9.42
CA LEU A 18 10.46 6.04 8.23
C LEU A 18 11.18 6.64 7.02
N LEU A 19 11.16 7.97 6.87
CA LEU A 19 11.89 8.66 5.79
C LEU A 19 13.40 8.46 5.93
N VAL A 20 13.95 8.59 7.14
CA VAL A 20 15.38 8.38 7.41
C VAL A 20 15.78 6.94 7.15
N VAL A 21 15.00 5.97 7.65
CA VAL A 21 15.21 4.54 7.39
C VAL A 21 15.12 4.26 5.89
N PHE A 22 14.14 4.84 5.20
CA PHE A 22 14.01 4.70 3.76
C PHE A 22 15.23 5.25 3.01
N LEU A 23 15.72 6.44 3.37
CA LEU A 23 16.92 7.03 2.74
C LEU A 23 18.18 6.19 2.98
N ASP A 24 18.36 5.66 4.20
CA ASP A 24 19.46 4.75 4.54
C ASP A 24 19.40 3.43 3.76
N GLN A 25 18.22 2.81 3.71
CA GLN A 25 18.02 1.55 2.99
C GLN A 25 18.02 1.74 1.47
N ASN A 26 17.73 2.94 0.96
CA ASN A 26 17.78 3.24 -0.46
C ASN A 26 19.21 3.38 -1.02
N GLN A 27 20.19 3.64 -0.17
CA GLN A 27 21.60 3.69 -0.57
C GLN A 27 22.22 2.29 -0.69
N ARG A 28 21.57 1.26 -0.15
CA ARG A 28 22.03 -0.14 -0.25
C ARG A 28 21.13 -0.88 -1.22
N GLU A 29 21.71 -1.28 -2.35
CA GLU A 29 21.01 -2.07 -3.33
C GLU A 29 20.56 -3.41 -2.71
N VAL A 30 19.25 -3.64 -2.64
CA VAL A 30 18.70 -4.88 -2.05
C VAL A 30 18.79 -5.99 -3.10
N PRO A 31 19.51 -7.09 -2.84
CA PRO A 31 19.59 -8.20 -3.78
C PRO A 31 18.24 -8.92 -3.83
N VAL A 32 17.46 -8.66 -4.86
CA VAL A 32 16.22 -9.39 -5.14
C VAL A 32 16.62 -10.78 -5.65
N LYS A 33 16.58 -11.78 -4.78
CA LYS A 33 16.81 -13.20 -5.13
C LYS A 33 15.63 -13.80 -5.89
N VAL A 34 15.19 -13.15 -6.95
CA VAL A 34 14.18 -13.67 -7.86
C VAL A 34 14.73 -13.47 -9.26
N PHE A 35 15.05 -14.59 -9.92
CA PHE A 35 15.53 -14.76 -11.30
C PHE A 35 17.05 -14.82 -11.53
N PHE A 36 17.50 -16.04 -11.88
CA PHE A 36 18.62 -16.39 -12.76
C PHE A 36 19.89 -15.52 -12.69
N GLY A 37 20.82 -15.92 -11.81
CA GLY A 37 22.27 -15.74 -12.03
C GLY A 37 22.84 -14.31 -12.05
N ASN A 38 22.02 -13.26 -11.96
CA ASN A 38 22.49 -11.87 -11.96
C ASN A 38 21.75 -11.07 -10.87
N PRO A 39 22.45 -10.48 -9.87
CA PRO A 39 21.80 -9.67 -8.85
C PRO A 39 21.22 -8.40 -9.50
N PHE A 40 19.90 -8.38 -9.70
CA PHE A 40 19.19 -7.17 -10.10
C PHE A 40 19.00 -6.27 -8.89
N HIS A 41 19.71 -5.16 -8.90
CA HIS A 41 19.64 -4.10 -7.90
C HIS A 41 18.44 -3.19 -8.24
N PHE A 42 17.26 -3.52 -7.73
CA PHE A 42 16.14 -2.60 -7.79
C PHE A 42 16.27 -1.58 -6.67
N ASN A 43 16.21 -0.31 -7.04
CA ASN A 43 16.13 0.78 -6.08
C ASN A 43 14.90 0.56 -5.18
N LEU A 44 15.07 0.59 -3.86
CA LEU A 44 14.04 0.24 -2.88
C LEU A 44 12.79 1.14 -3.04
N THR A 45 13.00 2.37 -3.51
CA THR A 45 11.95 3.29 -3.95
C THR A 45 11.02 2.68 -4.99
N LEU A 46 11.56 2.03 -6.02
CA LEU A 46 10.76 1.41 -7.09
C LEU A 46 9.92 0.26 -6.54
N ILE A 47 10.50 -0.58 -5.67
CA ILE A 47 9.77 -1.69 -5.04
C ILE A 47 8.58 -1.17 -4.24
N ILE A 48 8.77 -0.10 -3.47
CA ILE A 48 7.71 0.52 -2.68
C ILE A 48 6.63 1.14 -3.59
N ILE A 49 7.03 1.86 -4.65
CA ILE A 49 6.07 2.45 -5.60
C ILE A 49 5.24 1.37 -6.28
N PHE A 50 5.86 0.30 -6.78
CA PHE A 50 5.13 -0.80 -7.42
C PHE A 50 4.20 -1.52 -6.46
N SER A 51 4.65 -1.79 -5.23
CA SER A 51 3.83 -2.45 -4.21
C SER A 51 2.63 -1.58 -3.80
N ALA A 52 2.84 -0.28 -3.61
CA ALA A 52 1.76 0.66 -3.28
C ALA A 52 0.76 0.80 -4.43
N ALA A 53 1.24 0.90 -5.68
CA ALA A 53 0.39 0.97 -6.86
C ALA A 53 -0.44 -0.30 -7.05
N LEU A 54 0.17 -1.49 -6.88
CA LEU A 54 -0.54 -2.77 -6.91
C LEU A 54 -1.59 -2.87 -5.81
N GLY A 55 -1.25 -2.49 -4.58
CA GLY A 55 -2.18 -2.47 -3.45
C GLY A 55 -3.39 -1.55 -3.69
N ALA A 56 -3.15 -0.35 -4.22
CA ALA A 56 -4.21 0.59 -4.59
C ALA A 56 -5.11 0.03 -5.70
N ALA A 57 -4.52 -0.56 -6.74
CA ALA A 57 -5.27 -1.18 -7.84
C ALA A 57 -6.17 -2.31 -7.35
N ILE A 58 -5.65 -3.21 -6.51
CA ILE A 58 -6.42 -4.31 -5.91
C ILE A 58 -7.58 -3.75 -5.09
N THR A 59 -7.34 -2.73 -4.27
CA THR A 59 -8.38 -2.12 -3.43
C THR A 59 -9.52 -1.53 -4.26
N ILE A 60 -9.19 -0.81 -5.34
CA ILE A 60 -10.19 -0.24 -6.26
C ILE A 60 -11.01 -1.36 -6.93
N LEU A 61 -10.33 -2.41 -7.40
CA LEU A 61 -10.98 -3.59 -8.00
C LEU A 61 -11.92 -4.28 -7.00
N SER A 62 -11.48 -4.51 -5.77
CA SER A 62 -12.31 -5.10 -4.72
C SER A 62 -13.54 -4.26 -4.42
N PHE A 63 -13.38 -2.93 -4.28
CA PHE A 63 -14.50 -2.02 -4.07
C PHE A 63 -15.53 -2.09 -5.20
N TRP A 64 -15.06 -2.09 -6.45
CA TRP A 64 -15.93 -2.17 -7.62
C TRP A 64 -16.65 -3.51 -7.72
N MET A 65 -15.95 -4.61 -7.41
CA MET A 65 -16.52 -5.95 -7.38
C MET A 65 -17.61 -6.08 -6.31
N ILE A 66 -17.37 -5.59 -5.10
CA ILE A 66 -18.35 -5.57 -4.00
C ILE A 66 -19.58 -4.75 -4.41
N LYS A 67 -19.39 -3.55 -4.95
CA LYS A 67 -20.49 -2.70 -5.42
C LYS A 67 -21.35 -3.41 -6.46
N ARG A 68 -20.72 -4.07 -7.44
CA ARG A 68 -21.43 -4.83 -8.47
C ARG A 68 -22.18 -6.04 -7.92
N MET A 69 -21.64 -6.71 -6.90
CA MET A 69 -22.34 -7.80 -6.21
C MET A 69 -23.55 -7.27 -5.43
N GLN A 70 -23.41 -6.15 -4.72
CA GLN A 70 -24.51 -5.51 -4.00
C GLN A 70 -25.63 -5.07 -4.96
N ASP A 71 -25.29 -4.47 -6.10
CA ASP A 71 -26.27 -4.09 -7.12
C ASP A 71 -27.04 -5.31 -7.66
N LYS A 72 -26.36 -6.44 -7.88
CA LYS A 72 -27.00 -7.70 -8.30
C LYS A 72 -27.93 -8.26 -7.22
N LEU A 73 -27.51 -8.24 -5.95
CA LEU A 73 -28.32 -8.72 -4.83
C LEU A 73 -29.54 -7.83 -4.60
N LYS A 74 -29.39 -6.51 -4.74
CA LYS A 74 -30.49 -5.55 -4.62
C LYS A 74 -31.54 -5.79 -5.71
N LYS A 75 -31.13 -5.94 -6.96
CA LYS A 75 -32.04 -6.26 -8.07
C LYS A 75 -32.80 -7.58 -7.88
N ARG A 76 -32.16 -8.62 -7.32
CA ARG A 76 -32.82 -9.88 -7.00
C ARG A 76 -33.91 -9.71 -5.93
N LYS A 77 -33.64 -8.94 -4.87
CA LYS A 77 -34.63 -8.64 -3.83
C LYS A 77 -35.85 -7.86 -4.35
N GLU A 78 -35.65 -6.93 -5.28
CA GLU A 78 -36.74 -6.15 -5.89
C GLU A 78 -37.62 -6.99 -6.84
N THR A 79 -37.15 -8.16 -7.29
CA THR A 79 -37.91 -9.06 -8.18
C THR A 79 -38.67 -10.16 -7.41
N GLU A 80 -38.38 -10.33 -6.11
CA GLU A 80 -39.03 -11.32 -5.24
C GLU A 80 -40.17 -10.72 -4.37
N ILE A 81 -40.50 -9.43 -4.56
CA ILE A 81 -41.67 -8.73 -3.99
C ILE A 81 -42.72 -8.60 -5.10
#